data_AF-A0A958L3Y4-F1
#
_entry.id   AF-A0A958L3Y4-F1
#
_cell.length_a   1.000
_cell.length_b   1.000
_cell.length_c   1.000
_cell.angle_alpha   90.00
_cell.angle_beta   90.00
_cell.angle_gamma   90.00
#
_symmetry.space_group_name_H-M   'P 1'
#
loop_
_entity.id
_entity.type
_entity.pdbx_description
1 polymer ?
#
loop_
_entity_poly.entity_id
_entity_poly.type
_entity_poly.pdbx_seq_one_letter_code
_entity_poly.pdbx_strand_id
1 'polypeptide(L)'
;MKTLSPRSELGLTLVEIMVVLVILGLLGTFLFGQIFGAGEQAKARMNNLKMEQLAGKLDEYRLMYNSLPNSLDDLTGCNEQTGPGCIPLLDRAKGQEMLNDAWGNPFKYTKGGNGRTYAITSLGADGQPGGEGLNFDFKKEGP
;
A
#
# COMPACT_ATOMS: atom_id res chain seq x y z
N MET A 1 -24.68 -66.24 22.31
CA MET A 1 -23.65 -65.23 21.99
C MET A 1 -23.63 -65.04 20.48
N LYS A 2 -23.98 -63.85 19.96
CA LYS A 2 -23.90 -63.53 18.52
C LYS A 2 -22.49 -62.97 18.26
N THR A 3 -21.70 -63.68 17.47
CA THR A 3 -20.35 -63.26 17.07
C THR A 3 -20.47 -62.19 15.97
N LEU A 4 -19.95 -60.99 16.25
CA LEU A 4 -19.87 -59.92 15.25
C LEU A 4 -18.74 -60.25 14.28
N SER A 5 -19.08 -60.46 13.00
CA SER A 5 -18.08 -60.64 11.94
C SER A 5 -17.30 -59.34 11.72
N PRO A 6 -15.97 -59.37 11.65
CA PRO A 6 -15.18 -58.19 11.31
C PRO A 6 -15.53 -57.75 9.88
N ARG A 7 -15.90 -56.48 9.74
CA ARG A 7 -16.13 -55.83 8.46
C ARG A 7 -14.77 -55.72 7.76
N SER A 8 -14.62 -56.31 6.58
CA SER A 8 -13.38 -56.17 5.80
C SER A 8 -13.19 -54.71 5.42
N GLU A 9 -12.14 -54.07 5.93
CA GLU A 9 -11.68 -52.80 5.39
C GLU A 9 -11.19 -53.03 3.96
N LEU A 10 -11.83 -52.37 3.00
CA LEU A 10 -11.40 -52.37 1.60
C LEU A 10 -10.14 -51.52 1.51
N GLY A 11 -9.00 -52.17 1.25
CA GLY A 11 -7.73 -51.48 0.98
C GLY A 11 -7.78 -50.71 -0.33
N LEU A 12 -7.14 -49.55 -0.36
CA LEU A 12 -6.95 -48.73 -1.56
C LEU A 12 -6.11 -49.48 -2.60
N THR A 13 -6.53 -49.43 -3.87
CA THR A 13 -5.76 -50.02 -4.96
C THR A 13 -4.61 -49.10 -5.37
N LEU A 14 -3.51 -49.68 -5.89
CA LEU A 14 -2.40 -48.90 -6.45
C LEU A 14 -2.87 -47.97 -7.57
N VAL A 15 -3.80 -48.42 -8.40
CA VAL A 15 -4.35 -47.65 -9.52
C VAL A 15 -5.10 -46.42 -9.01
N GLU A 16 -5.84 -46.54 -7.91
CA GLU A 16 -6.60 -45.43 -7.32
C GLU A 16 -5.68 -44.35 -6.77
N ILE A 17 -4.59 -44.73 -6.10
CA ILE A 17 -3.56 -43.78 -5.67
C ILE A 17 -2.87 -43.11 -6.87
N MET A 18 -2.59 -43.86 -7.95
CA MET A 18 -2.02 -43.29 -9.17
C MET A 18 -2.95 -42.25 -9.81
N VAL A 19 -4.24 -42.54 -9.94
CA VAL A 19 -5.23 -41.61 -10.50
C VAL A 19 -5.33 -40.34 -9.64
N VAL A 20 -5.35 -40.48 -8.31
CA VAL A 20 -5.38 -39.33 -7.39
C VAL A 20 -4.13 -38.46 -7.56
N LEU A 21 -2.94 -39.05 -7.64
CA LEU A 21 -1.69 -38.31 -7.84
C LEU A 21 -1.64 -37.59 -9.19
N VAL A 22 -2.20 -38.20 -10.25
CA VAL A 22 -2.31 -37.55 -11.56
C VAL A 22 -3.25 -36.34 -11.49
N ILE A 23 -4.42 -36.49 -10.88
CA ILE A 23 -5.38 -35.38 -10.71
C ILE A 23 -4.77 -34.26 -9.85
N LEU A 24 -4.08 -34.60 -8.75
CA LEU A 24 -3.38 -33.62 -7.91
C LEU A 24 -2.23 -32.91 -8.66
N GLY A 25 -1.48 -33.63 -9.50
CA GLY A 25 -0.44 -33.04 -10.35
C GLY A 25 -1.01 -32.06 -11.38
N LEU A 26 -2.13 -32.42 -12.00
CA LEU A 26 -2.83 -31.54 -12.95
C LEU A 26 -3.43 -30.31 -12.25
N LEU A 27 -4.12 -30.49 -11.13
CA LEU A 27 -4.68 -29.39 -10.34
C LEU A 27 -3.60 -28.47 -9.78
N GLY A 28 -2.45 -29.01 -9.39
CA GLY A 28 -1.31 -28.26 -8.90
C GLY A 28 -0.84 -27.18 -9.88
N THR A 29 -0.89 -27.43 -11.19
CA THR A 29 -0.43 -26.45 -12.20
C THR A 29 -1.33 -25.21 -12.33
N PHE A 30 -2.63 -25.32 -12.05
CA PHE A 30 -3.58 -24.24 -12.30
C PHE A 30 -3.64 -23.22 -11.16
N LEU A 31 -3.27 -23.62 -9.94
CA LEU A 31 -3.46 -22.81 -8.73
C LEU A 31 -2.42 -21.69 -8.52
N PHE A 32 -1.34 -21.62 -9.32
CA PHE A 32 -0.24 -20.69 -9.06
C PHE A 32 -0.32 -19.33 -9.77
N GLY A 33 -1.06 -19.20 -10.87
CA GLY A 33 -0.91 -18.04 -11.78
C GLY A 33 -1.58 -16.73 -11.34
N GLN A 34 -2.64 -16.78 -10.54
CA GLN A 34 -3.55 -15.63 -10.40
C GLN A 34 -3.27 -14.70 -9.20
N ILE A 35 -2.37 -15.10 -8.29
CA ILE A 35 -2.19 -14.43 -6.99
C ILE A 35 -1.04 -13.40 -7.04
N PHE A 36 -0.10 -13.53 -7.99
CA PHE A 36 1.18 -12.81 -7.94
C PHE A 36 1.20 -11.39 -8.53
N GLY A 37 0.16 -10.92 -9.23
CA GLY A 37 0.13 -9.57 -9.83
C GLY A 37 -0.95 -8.61 -9.29
N ALA A 38 -2.01 -9.14 -8.71
CA ALA A 38 -3.16 -8.33 -8.26
C ALA A 38 -2.80 -7.44 -7.06
N GLY A 39 -1.97 -7.96 -6.13
CA GLY A 39 -1.52 -7.20 -4.97
C GLY A 39 -0.65 -5.99 -5.35
N GLU A 40 0.14 -6.12 -6.41
CA GLU A 40 1.06 -5.08 -6.85
C GLU A 40 0.35 -3.91 -7.53
N GLN A 41 -0.62 -4.19 -8.42
CA GLN A 41 -1.46 -3.16 -9.01
C GLN A 41 -2.31 -2.44 -7.95
N ALA A 42 -2.77 -3.18 -6.93
CA ALA A 42 -3.48 -2.60 -5.80
C ALA A 42 -2.60 -1.61 -5.01
N LYS A 43 -1.30 -1.89 -4.83
CA LYS A 43 -0.35 -0.96 -4.20
C LYS A 43 -0.19 0.32 -5.01
N ALA A 44 0.01 0.24 -6.32
CA ALA A 44 0.11 1.43 -7.17
C ALA A 44 -1.16 2.30 -7.09
N ARG A 45 -2.35 1.68 -7.08
CA ARG A 45 -3.62 2.41 -6.89
C ARG A 45 -3.72 3.03 -5.49
N MET A 46 -3.34 2.29 -4.46
CA MET A 46 -3.31 2.78 -3.07
C MET A 46 -2.35 3.98 -2.94
N ASN A 47 -1.20 3.94 -3.61
CA ASN A 47 -0.23 5.03 -3.60
C ASN A 47 -0.85 6.33 -4.12
N ASN A 48 -1.53 6.27 -5.27
CA ASN A 48 -2.21 7.43 -5.84
C ASN A 48 -3.29 7.99 -4.89
N LEU A 49 -4.08 7.12 -4.25
CA LEU A 49 -5.05 7.55 -3.24
C LEU A 49 -4.40 8.23 -2.03
N LYS A 50 -3.29 7.68 -1.53
CA LYS A 50 -2.52 8.31 -0.45
C LYS A 50 -2.00 9.68 -0.87
N MET A 51 -1.45 9.82 -2.09
CA MET A 51 -0.99 11.11 -2.62
C MET A 51 -2.14 12.12 -2.75
N GLU A 52 -3.34 11.69 -3.14
CA GLU A 52 -4.52 12.54 -3.18
C GLU A 52 -4.96 13.01 -1.79
N GLN A 53 -4.97 12.11 -0.81
CA GLN A 53 -5.28 12.46 0.57
C GLN A 53 -4.26 13.44 1.14
N LEU A 54 -2.97 13.20 0.91
CA LEU A 54 -1.90 14.07 1.37
C LEU A 54 -1.96 15.45 0.71
N ALA A 55 -2.22 15.51 -0.60
CA ALA A 55 -2.45 16.76 -1.32
C ALA A 55 -3.62 17.56 -0.72
N GLY A 56 -4.74 16.89 -0.44
CA GLY A 56 -5.88 17.52 0.23
C GLY A 56 -5.53 18.10 1.60
N LYS A 57 -4.65 17.44 2.35
CA LYS A 57 -4.15 17.94 3.65
C LYS A 57 -3.22 19.14 3.51
N LEU A 58 -2.39 19.19 2.47
CA LEU A 58 -1.57 20.36 2.17
C LEU A 58 -2.44 21.56 1.76
N ASP A 59 -3.49 21.32 0.98
CA ASP A 59 -4.45 22.36 0.61
C ASP A 59 -5.21 22.87 1.83
N GLU A 60 -5.66 21.97 2.71
CA GLU A 60 -6.30 22.32 3.98
C GLU A 60 -5.38 23.18 4.87
N TYR A 61 -4.10 22.79 4.99
CA TYR A 61 -3.09 23.57 5.72
C TYR A 61 -2.94 24.98 5.13
N ARG A 62 -2.87 25.08 3.80
CA ARG A 62 -2.78 26.37 3.10
C ARG A 62 -4.02 27.23 3.33
N LEU A 63 -5.20 26.64 3.39
CA LEU A 63 -6.44 27.37 3.66
C LEU A 63 -6.52 27.87 5.11
N MET A 64 -6.08 27.09 6.08
CA MET A 64 -6.12 27.45 7.50
C MET A 64 -5.05 28.47 7.89
N TYR A 65 -3.83 28.30 7.38
CA TYR A 65 -2.66 29.06 7.82
C TYR A 65 -2.08 29.98 6.76
N ASN A 66 -2.78 30.13 5.61
CA ASN A 66 -2.39 30.95 4.46
C ASN A 66 -0.94 30.72 3.97
N SER A 67 -0.40 29.54 4.25
CA SER A 67 0.98 29.16 3.96
C SER A 67 1.04 27.65 3.80
N LEU A 68 1.95 27.15 2.97
CA LEU A 68 2.24 25.72 2.92
C LEU A 68 3.27 25.34 4.00
N PRO A 69 3.21 24.09 4.52
CA PRO A 69 4.18 23.63 5.51
C PRO A 69 5.59 23.54 4.92
N ASN A 70 6.61 23.54 5.79
CA ASN A 70 8.00 23.38 5.35
C ASN A 70 8.38 21.90 5.22
N SER A 71 7.79 21.05 6.05
CA SER A 71 7.90 19.58 5.97
C SER A 71 6.52 18.95 6.04
N LEU A 72 6.36 17.73 5.54
CA LEU A 72 5.14 16.95 5.74
C LEU A 72 4.88 16.65 7.22
N ASP A 73 5.92 16.59 8.05
CA ASP A 73 5.79 16.35 9.50
C ASP A 73 5.01 17.47 10.21
N ASP A 74 5.03 18.69 9.65
CA ASP A 74 4.28 19.84 10.16
C ASP A 74 2.76 19.60 10.12
N LEU A 75 2.28 18.62 9.35
CA LEU A 75 0.87 18.24 9.34
C LEU A 75 0.43 17.52 10.62
N THR A 76 1.38 16.95 11.38
CA THR A 76 1.12 16.13 12.57
C THR A 76 1.14 16.90 13.88
N GLY A 77 1.44 18.20 13.85
CA GLY A 77 1.59 19.01 15.06
C GLY A 77 1.61 20.51 14.81
N CYS A 78 1.68 21.27 15.90
CA CYS A 78 1.85 22.72 15.83
C CYS A 78 3.31 23.10 15.74
N ASN A 79 3.60 24.15 14.98
CA ASN A 79 4.93 24.67 14.76
C ASN A 79 4.91 26.22 14.78
N GLU A 80 6.04 26.83 14.46
CA GLU A 80 6.16 28.30 14.45
C GLU A 80 5.26 28.97 13.39
N GLN A 81 4.93 28.27 12.28
CA GLN A 81 4.07 28.81 11.23
C GLN A 81 2.59 28.81 11.64
N THR A 82 2.16 27.79 12.38
CA THR A 82 0.75 27.64 12.81
C THR A 82 0.46 28.30 14.15
N GLY A 83 1.48 28.51 14.98
CA GLY A 83 1.38 29.19 16.27
C GLY A 83 0.79 28.32 17.40
N PRO A 84 0.78 28.85 18.64
CA PRO A 84 0.23 28.15 19.80
C PRO A 84 -1.29 27.98 19.66
N GLY A 85 -1.78 26.75 19.90
CA GLY A 85 -3.21 26.42 19.80
C GLY A 85 -3.68 26.02 18.39
N CYS A 86 -2.75 25.73 17.47
CA CYS A 86 -3.12 25.17 16.17
C CYS A 86 -3.90 23.85 16.30
N ILE A 87 -4.60 23.48 15.22
CA ILE A 87 -5.23 22.18 15.08
C ILE A 87 -4.40 21.36 14.09
N PRO A 88 -3.76 20.26 14.53
CA PRO A 88 -3.06 19.34 13.63
C PRO A 88 -4.01 18.72 12.60
N LEU A 89 -3.54 18.57 11.38
CA LEU A 89 -4.33 18.04 10.26
C LEU A 89 -4.26 16.52 10.15
N LEU A 90 -3.20 15.94 10.73
CA LEU A 90 -2.98 14.52 10.85
C LEU A 90 -2.80 14.16 12.34
N ASP A 91 -3.38 13.03 12.72
CA ASP A 91 -3.14 12.43 14.03
C ASP A 91 -1.66 12.02 14.15
N ARG A 92 -1.04 12.20 15.32
CA ARG A 92 0.39 11.92 15.48
C ARG A 92 0.72 10.42 15.39
N ALA A 93 -0.17 9.55 15.87
CA ALA A 93 0.06 8.11 15.89
C ALA A 93 -0.24 7.45 14.54
N LYS A 94 -1.27 7.93 13.82
CA LYS A 94 -1.71 7.35 12.54
C LYS A 94 -1.22 8.14 11.31
N GLY A 95 -0.91 9.41 11.49
CA GLY A 95 -0.51 10.33 10.42
C GLY A 95 0.84 9.99 9.80
N GLN A 96 1.76 9.41 10.56
CA GLN A 96 3.06 8.96 10.03
C GLN A 96 2.92 7.94 8.91
N GLU A 97 1.90 7.08 8.95
CA GLU A 97 1.66 6.12 7.87
C GLU A 97 1.16 6.80 6.59
N MET A 98 0.46 7.94 6.71
CA MET A 98 0.02 8.74 5.58
C MET A 98 1.17 9.52 4.91
N LEU A 99 2.27 9.73 5.63
CA LEU A 99 3.48 10.35 5.09
C LEU A 99 4.33 9.37 4.27
N ASN A 100 4.00 8.08 4.31
CA ASN A 100 4.66 7.04 3.55
C ASN A 100 3.77 6.54 2.41
N ASP A 101 4.41 6.16 1.31
CA ASP A 101 3.77 5.59 0.14
C ASP A 101 3.21 4.17 0.38
N ALA A 102 2.73 3.52 -0.68
CA ALA A 102 2.16 2.17 -0.58
C ALA A 102 3.21 1.05 -0.35
N TRP A 103 4.50 1.39 -0.47
CA TRP A 103 5.63 0.49 -0.22
C TRP A 103 6.35 0.80 1.10
N GLY A 104 5.92 1.86 1.80
CA GLY A 104 6.46 2.27 3.10
C GLY A 104 7.59 3.28 2.99
N ASN A 105 7.90 3.78 1.77
CA ASN A 105 8.90 4.81 1.57
C ASN A 105 8.29 6.19 1.89
N PRO A 106 9.01 7.10 2.58
CA PRO A 106 8.51 8.45 2.81
C PRO A 106 8.27 9.21 1.50
N PHE A 107 7.15 9.93 1.42
CA PHE A 107 6.90 10.83 0.30
C PHE A 107 7.92 11.96 0.28
N LYS A 108 8.43 12.28 -0.90
CA LYS A 108 9.22 13.49 -1.14
C LYS A 108 8.27 14.66 -1.36
N TYR A 109 8.40 15.68 -0.53
CA TYR A 109 7.66 16.92 -0.65
C TYR A 109 8.58 18.06 -1.06
N THR A 110 8.12 18.90 -1.98
CA THR A 110 8.83 20.10 -2.40
C THR A 110 7.85 21.25 -2.50
N LYS A 111 8.11 22.31 -1.74
CA LYS A 111 7.38 23.56 -1.83
C LYS A 111 7.94 24.40 -2.98
N GLY A 112 7.09 24.89 -3.87
CA GLY A 112 7.49 25.72 -4.99
C GLY A 112 7.98 27.10 -4.54
N GLY A 113 8.81 27.75 -5.38
CA GLY A 113 9.43 29.03 -5.05
C GLY A 113 8.45 30.18 -4.79
N ASN A 114 7.22 30.08 -5.31
CA ASN A 114 6.14 31.03 -5.03
C ASN A 114 5.46 30.81 -3.66
N GLY A 115 5.83 29.74 -2.94
CA GLY A 115 5.28 29.35 -1.64
C GLY A 115 3.82 28.89 -1.67
N ARG A 116 3.21 28.77 -2.85
CA ARG A 116 1.81 28.39 -3.05
C ARG A 116 1.64 27.03 -3.69
N THR A 117 2.50 26.72 -4.65
CA THR A 117 2.56 25.42 -5.33
C THR A 117 3.39 24.43 -4.52
N TYR A 118 3.12 23.14 -4.75
CA TYR A 118 3.93 22.06 -4.19
C TYR A 118 3.96 20.85 -5.12
N ALA A 119 4.94 19.97 -4.90
CA ALA A 119 5.02 18.66 -5.52
C ALA A 119 5.19 17.58 -4.45
N ILE A 120 4.48 16.47 -4.64
CA ILE A 120 4.61 15.23 -3.87
C ILE A 120 5.13 14.16 -4.83
N THR A 121 6.18 13.44 -4.44
CA THR A 121 6.75 12.35 -5.23
C THR A 121 6.89 11.08 -4.38
N SER A 122 6.48 9.94 -4.91
CA SER A 122 6.84 8.60 -4.42
C SER A 122 7.78 7.95 -5.43
N LEU A 123 8.80 7.26 -4.92
CA LEU A 123 9.83 6.60 -5.73
C LEU A 123 9.45 5.17 -6.13
N GLY A 124 8.17 4.82 -6.02
CA GLY A 124 7.70 3.47 -6.34
C GLY A 124 8.26 2.39 -5.40
N ALA A 125 8.24 1.15 -5.89
CA ALA A 125 8.55 -0.05 -5.12
C ALA A 125 10.05 -0.21 -4.79
N ASP A 126 10.94 0.30 -5.63
CA ASP A 126 12.38 0.18 -5.46
C ASP A 126 12.99 1.31 -4.61
N GLY A 127 12.22 2.38 -4.35
CA GLY A 127 12.65 3.51 -3.55
C GLY A 127 13.73 4.35 -4.24
N GLN A 128 13.88 4.25 -5.56
CA GLN A 128 14.92 4.95 -6.33
C GLN A 128 14.30 5.84 -7.40
N PRO A 129 14.94 6.97 -7.76
CA PRO A 129 14.46 7.80 -8.85
C PRO A 129 14.45 7.05 -10.18
N GLY A 130 13.39 7.24 -10.98
CA GLY A 130 13.25 6.63 -12.29
C GLY A 130 12.40 5.37 -12.26
N GLY A 131 12.94 4.26 -12.80
CA GLY A 131 12.26 2.97 -12.84
C GLY A 131 11.15 2.84 -13.90
N GLU A 132 10.60 1.64 -14.00
CA GLU A 132 9.47 1.31 -14.87
C GLU A 132 8.43 0.48 -14.11
N GLY A 133 7.18 0.50 -14.59
CA GLY A 133 6.08 -0.22 -13.94
C GLY A 133 5.84 0.27 -12.52
N LEU A 134 6.06 -0.61 -11.53
CA LEU A 134 5.85 -0.31 -10.11
C LEU A 134 7.01 0.46 -9.48
N ASN A 135 8.16 0.44 -10.13
CA ASN A 135 9.34 1.19 -9.73
C ASN A 135 9.29 2.62 -10.28
N PHE A 136 8.31 2.93 -11.13
CA PHE A 136 8.19 4.25 -11.71
C PHE A 136 7.86 5.32 -10.64
N ASP A 137 8.51 6.48 -10.74
CA ASP A 137 8.24 7.62 -9.88
C ASP A 137 6.81 8.17 -10.06
N PHE A 138 6.00 8.16 -9.01
CA PHE A 138 4.67 8.77 -8.99
C PHE A 138 4.77 10.22 -8.55
N LYS A 139 4.24 11.17 -9.34
CA LYS A 139 4.29 12.61 -9.05
C LYS A 139 2.91 13.23 -9.04
N LYS A 140 2.68 14.14 -8.08
CA LYS A 140 1.47 14.96 -8.00
C LYS A 140 1.85 16.39 -7.65
N GLU A 141 1.30 17.35 -8.38
CA GLU A 141 1.51 18.78 -8.15
C GLU A 141 0.23 19.44 -7.66
N GLY A 142 0.38 20.41 -6.77
CA GLY A 142 -0.68 21.27 -6.25
C GLY A 142 -0.56 22.72 -6.77
N PRO A 143 -1.70 23.44 -6.82
CA PRO A 143 -1.82 24.78 -7.42
C PRO A 143 -1.08 25.90 -6.67
#